data_AF-S8BVJ2-F1
#
_entry.id   AF-S8BVJ2-F1
#
_cell.length_a   1.000
_cell.length_b   1.000
_cell.length_c   1.000
_cell.angle_alpha   90.00
_cell.angle_beta   90.00
_cell.angle_gamma   90.00
#
_symmetry.space_group_name_H-M   'P 1'
#
loop_
_entity.id
_entity.type
_entity.pdbx_description
1 polymer ?
#
loop_
_entity_poly.entity_id
_entity_poly.type
_entity_poly.pdbx_seq_one_letter_code
_entity_poly.pdbx_strand_id
1 'polypeptide(L)'
;TPTSFPMVGDSDDGTPEEQAAFHKEVERFYRERGMDFKQPKFYGHPLNCLKLWRSVIRLGGYDKVTGSKLWRQVGESFHPP
;
A
#
# COMPACT_ATOMS: atom_id res chain seq x y z
N THR A 1 -8.64 20.45 17.54
CA THR A 1 -7.17 20.41 17.36
C THR A 1 -6.88 19.51 16.18
N PRO A 2 -6.06 19.91 15.19
CA PRO A 2 -5.70 19.00 14.12
C PRO A 2 -4.76 17.95 14.71
N THR A 3 -5.19 16.69 14.69
CA THR A 3 -4.41 15.53 15.13
C THR A 3 -3.10 15.51 14.35
N SER A 4 -2.01 15.89 15.01
CA SER A 4 -0.66 15.66 14.54
C SER A 4 -0.47 14.14 14.53
N PHE A 5 -0.57 13.54 13.35
CA PHE A 5 -0.18 12.15 13.17
C PHE A 5 1.33 12.08 13.35
N PRO A 6 1.83 11.22 14.24
CA PRO A 6 3.26 11.14 14.50
C PRO A 6 3.96 10.81 13.19
N MET A 7 4.98 11.61 12.88
CA MET A 7 5.96 11.40 11.84
C MET A 7 6.74 10.12 12.16
N VAL A 8 6.17 8.94 11.89
CA VAL A 8 6.92 7.68 11.90
C VAL A 8 7.60 7.57 10.54
N GLY A 9 8.82 8.12 10.51
CA GLY A 9 9.87 7.63 9.63
C GLY A 9 10.45 6.37 10.25
N ASP A 10 9.81 5.23 10.01
CA ASP A 10 10.41 3.90 10.05
C ASP A 10 9.51 3.02 9.18
N SER A 11 10.07 2.11 8.39
CA SER A 11 9.38 1.39 7.32
C SER A 11 8.06 0.78 7.78
N ASP A 12 6.96 1.45 7.45
CA ASP A 12 5.57 1.04 7.73
C ASP A 12 5.14 -0.09 6.78
N ASP A 13 5.99 -1.10 6.68
CA ASP A 13 5.81 -2.28 5.85
C ASP A 13 4.78 -3.23 6.50
N GLY A 14 4.54 -3.06 7.81
CA GLY A 14 3.69 -3.92 8.63
C GLY A 14 4.33 -5.27 8.93
N THR A 15 3.89 -5.94 9.99
CA THR A 15 4.36 -7.29 10.31
C THR A 15 3.89 -8.31 9.26
N PRO A 16 4.54 -9.47 9.14
CA PRO A 16 4.08 -10.54 8.23
C PRO A 16 2.61 -10.92 8.46
N GLU A 17 2.16 -10.91 9.72
CA GLU A 17 0.78 -11.19 10.09
C GLU A 17 -0.18 -10.11 9.61
N GLU A 18 0.18 -8.83 9.75
CA GLU A 18 -0.62 -7.71 9.23
C GLU A 18 -0.72 -7.76 7.71
N GLN A 19 0.39 -8.05 7.02
CA GLN A 19 0.43 -8.18 5.57
C GLN A 19 -0.47 -9.34 5.09
N ALA A 20 -0.38 -10.50 5.75
CA ALA A 20 -1.21 -11.67 5.43
C ALA A 20 -2.70 -11.42 5.72
N ALA A 21 -3.01 -10.76 6.84
CA ALA A 21 -4.38 -10.38 7.18
C ALA A 21 -4.96 -9.46 6.11
N PHE A 22 -4.24 -8.39 5.74
CA PHE A 22 -4.66 -7.47 4.69
C PHE A 22 -4.87 -8.17 3.35
N HIS A 23 -3.93 -9.04 2.95
CA HIS A 23 -4.04 -9.82 1.71
C HIS A 23 -5.31 -10.70 1.70
N LYS A 24 -5.60 -11.38 2.80
CA LYS A 24 -6.80 -12.22 2.95
C LYS A 24 -8.09 -11.41 2.83
N GLU A 25 -8.11 -10.17 3.33
CA GLU A 25 -9.27 -9.29 3.17
C GLU A 25 -9.47 -8.85 1.72
N VAL A 26 -8.39 -8.51 1.01
CA VAL A 26 -8.42 -8.17 -0.41
C VAL A 26 -8.90 -9.37 -1.23
N GLU A 27 -8.36 -10.56 -0.99
CA GLU A 27 -8.82 -11.78 -1.68
C GLU A 27 -10.29 -12.07 -1.43
N ARG A 28 -10.76 -11.93 -0.18
CA ARG A 28 -12.17 -12.10 0.18
C ARG A 28 -13.05 -11.14 -0.63
N PHE A 29 -12.68 -9.87 -0.70
CA PHE A 29 -13.40 -8.84 -1.44
C PHE A 29 -13.49 -9.14 -2.95
N TYR A 30 -12.41 -9.62 -3.55
CA TYR A 30 -12.40 -10.03 -4.96
C TYR A 30 -13.29 -11.25 -5.18
N ARG A 31 -13.18 -12.28 -4.33
CA ARG A 31 -13.99 -13.51 -4.41
C ARG A 31 -15.49 -13.23 -4.29
N GLU A 32 -15.88 -12.38 -3.33
CA GLU A 32 -17.28 -11.98 -3.14
C GLU A 32 -17.88 -11.27 -4.36
N ARG A 33 -17.02 -10.68 -5.20
CA ARG A 33 -17.40 -10.03 -6.46
C ARG A 33 -17.21 -10.90 -7.70
N GLY A 34 -16.87 -12.18 -7.52
CA GLY A 34 -16.59 -13.09 -8.63
C GLY A 34 -15.36 -12.72 -9.45
N MET A 35 -14.40 -12.02 -8.83
CA MET A 35 -13.15 -11.61 -9.46
C MET A 35 -11.99 -12.42 -8.91
N ASP A 36 -11.02 -12.74 -9.76
CA ASP A 36 -9.76 -13.36 -9.33
C ASP A 36 -8.76 -12.28 -8.91
N PHE A 37 -8.34 -12.33 -7.65
CA PHE A 37 -7.22 -11.52 -7.20
C PHE A 37 -5.91 -12.16 -7.62
N LYS A 38 -5.09 -11.41 -8.38
CA LYS A 38 -3.72 -11.80 -8.70
C LYS A 38 -2.78 -10.89 -7.93
N GLN A 39 -1.91 -11.48 -7.11
CA GLN A 39 -0.95 -10.72 -6.32
C GLN A 39 -0.07 -9.86 -7.26
N PRO A 40 -0.10 -8.52 -7.12
CA PRO A 40 0.68 -7.65 -7.97
C PRO A 40 2.18 -7.82 -7.68
N LYS A 41 3.00 -7.58 -8.71
CA LYS A 41 4.46 -7.59 -8.61
C LYS A 41 5.00 -6.21 -8.94
N PHE A 42 6.08 -5.82 -8.28
CA PHE A 42 6.84 -4.61 -8.55
C PHE A 42 8.29 -4.99 -8.79
N TYR A 43 8.82 -4.65 -9.97
CA TYR A 43 10.14 -5.10 -10.43
C TYR A 43 10.37 -6.63 -10.27
N GLY A 44 9.33 -7.43 -10.53
CA GLY A 44 9.39 -8.89 -10.44
C GLY A 44 9.20 -9.47 -9.04
N HIS A 45 9.27 -8.64 -7.99
CA HIS A 45 9.03 -9.07 -6.61
C HIS A 45 7.56 -8.95 -6.22
N PRO A 46 7.03 -9.85 -5.36
CA PRO A 46 5.69 -9.70 -4.83
C PRO A 46 5.52 -8.37 -4.09
N LEU A 47 4.48 -7.62 -4.43
CA LEU A 47 4.25 -6.29 -3.89
C LEU A 47 3.55 -6.37 -2.53
N ASN A 48 4.14 -5.71 -1.52
CA ASN A 48 3.48 -5.49 -0.24
C ASN A 48 2.33 -4.47 -0.41
N CYS A 49 1.11 -4.99 -0.56
CA CYS A 49 -0.09 -4.19 -0.78
C CYS A 49 -0.48 -3.34 0.44
N LEU A 50 -0.17 -3.80 1.66
CA LEU A 50 -0.42 -3.07 2.89
C LEU A 50 0.44 -1.79 2.93
N LYS A 51 1.75 -1.93 2.70
CA LYS A 51 2.69 -0.80 2.60
C LYS A 51 2.25 0.21 1.55
N LEU A 52 1.84 -0.27 0.37
CA LEU A 52 1.36 0.57 -0.72
C LEU A 52 0.14 1.39 -0.28
N TRP A 53 -0.86 0.71 0.27
CA TRP A 53 -2.08 1.34 0.74
C TRP A 53 -1.82 2.37 1.83
N ARG A 54 -1.06 2.02 2.89
CA ARG A 54 -0.69 2.95 3.96
C ARG A 54 0.06 4.18 3.43
N SER A 55 0.99 3.98 2.51
CA SER A 55 1.74 5.08 1.87
C SER A 55 0.83 6.04 1.09
N VAL A 56 -0.11 5.51 0.31
CA VAL A 56 -1.07 6.32 -0.46
C VAL A 56 -2.02 7.08 0.47
N ILE A 57 -2.59 6.41 1.49
CA ILE A 57 -3.50 7.06 2.45
C ILE A 57 -2.78 8.15 3.22
N ARG A 58 -1.53 7.93 3.67
CA ARG A 58 -0.71 8.91 4.37
C ARG A 58 -0.42 10.16 3.53
N LEU A 59 -0.28 10.02 2.22
CA LEU A 59 -0.09 11.16 1.30
C LEU A 59 -1.40 11.90 0.99
N GLY A 60 -2.54 11.39 1.45
CA GLY A 60 -3.88 11.99 1.28
C GLY A 60 -4.72 11.32 0.20
N GLY A 61 -4.47 10.03 -0.09
CA GLY A 61 -5.31 9.19 -0.93
C GLY A 61 -4.92 9.18 -2.41
N TYR A 62 -5.60 8.31 -3.16
CA TYR A 62 -5.31 8.04 -4.57
C TYR A 62 -5.37 9.30 -5.44
N ASP A 63 -6.42 10.11 -5.30
CA ASP A 63 -6.62 11.30 -6.12
C ASP A 63 -5.50 12.32 -5.93
N LYS A 64 -5.05 12.52 -4.68
CA LYS A 64 -3.95 13.43 -4.38
C LYS A 64 -2.61 12.89 -4.85
N VAL A 65 -2.32 11.61 -4.65
CA VAL A 65 -1.07 10.99 -5.14
C VAL A 65 -0.99 11.05 -6.66
N THR A 66 -2.09 10.79 -7.35
CA THR A 66 -2.17 10.82 -8.82
C THR A 66 -2.13 12.25 -9.35
N GLY A 67 -2.95 13.15 -8.80
CA GLY A 67 -3.01 14.56 -9.23
C GLY A 67 -1.70 15.32 -8.99
N SER A 68 -1.04 15.05 -7.87
CA SER A 68 0.23 15.69 -7.50
C SER A 68 1.48 14.92 -7.95
N LYS A 69 1.33 13.86 -8.77
CA LYS A 69 2.43 13.04 -9.31
C LYS A 69 3.38 12.45 -8.25
N LEU A 70 2.84 12.06 -7.10
CA LEU A 70 3.61 11.52 -5.97
C LEU A 70 3.94 10.03 -6.09
N TRP A 71 3.54 9.37 -7.18
CA TRP A 71 3.79 7.94 -7.42
C TRP A 71 5.27 7.57 -7.41
N ARG A 72 6.15 8.48 -7.85
CA ARG A 72 7.61 8.27 -7.77
C ARG A 72 8.08 8.14 -6.31
N GLN A 73 7.65 9.05 -5.45
CA GLN A 73 7.97 9.01 -4.01
C GLN A 73 7.44 7.72 -3.35
N VAL A 74 6.21 7.31 -3.70
CA VAL A 74 5.65 6.04 -3.21
C VAL A 74 6.50 4.86 -3.69
N GLY A 75 6.86 4.83 -4.98
CA GLY A 75 7.65 3.75 -5.58
C GLY A 75 9.08 3.66 -5.03
N GLU A 76 9.75 4.80 -4.79
CA GLU A 76 11.11 4.84 -4.22
C GLU A 76 11.18 4.18 -2.84
N SER A 77 10.09 4.21 -2.04
CA SER A 77 10.03 3.52 -0.74
C SER A 77 10.09 1.98 -0.82
N PHE A 78 9.91 1.41 -2.02
CA PHE A 78 10.05 -0.02 -2.29
C PHE A 78 11.45 -0.40 -2.78
N HIS A 79 12.39 0.55 -2.80
CA HIS A 79 13.79 0.35 -3.21
C HIS A 79 13.91 -0.38 -4.57
N PRO A 80 13.29 0.14 -5.64
CA PRO A 80 13.45 -0.42 -6.98
C PRO A 80 14.92 -0.32 -7.46
N PRO A 81 15.35 -1.20 -8.38
CA PRO A 81 16.70 -1.22 -8.95
C PRO A 81 17.02 0.01 -9.82
#